data_AF-A0A2N3CER5-F1
#
_entry.id   AF-A0A2N3CER5-F1
#
_cell.length_a   1.000
_cell.length_b   1.000
_cell.length_c   1.000
_cell.angle_alpha   90.00
_cell.angle_beta   90.00
_cell.angle_gamma   90.00
#
_symmetry.space_group_name_H-M   'P 1'
#
loop_
_entity.id
_entity.type
_entity.pdbx_description
1 polymer ?
#
loop_
_entity_poly.entity_id
_entity_poly.type
_entity_poly.pdbx_seq_one_letter_code
_entity_poly.pdbx_strand_id
1 'polypeptide(L)'
;MKHGLIAAAILGGMMTLTGCGQGKVEGKDISASSSAGNIGKAYVAEITRIADALETVNDEASARAAAAEIRIAADGLKNMEKELGGKVSGLKAMQIFGSNYEALASSQLRMMTALTTLQAQHPELMEIISEETDRLGE
;
A
#
# COMPACT_ATOMS: atom_id res chain seq x y z
N MET A 1 43.43 -9.24 25.94
CA MET A 1 42.53 -8.10 26.23
C MET A 1 41.39 -8.21 25.21
N LYS A 2 40.25 -8.87 25.44
CA LYS A 2 39.19 -8.67 26.44
C LYS A 2 38.58 -7.25 26.39
N HIS A 3 37.29 -7.21 26.02
CA HIS A 3 36.30 -6.11 26.10
C HIS A 3 36.44 -5.03 25.02
N GLY A 4 35.42 -4.60 24.27
CA GLY A 4 33.97 -4.68 24.44
C GLY A 4 33.36 -3.31 24.05
N LEU A 5 32.03 -3.29 23.88
CA LEU A 5 31.14 -2.15 23.55
C LEU A 5 30.79 -2.09 22.04
N ILE A 6 29.84 -2.90 21.57
CA ILE A 6 28.37 -2.81 21.75
C ILE A 6 27.78 -1.57 21.09
N ALA A 7 26.97 -1.87 20.07
CA ALA A 7 26.00 -1.01 19.42
C ALA A 7 25.18 -0.18 20.43
N ALA A 8 25.29 1.14 20.35
CA ALA A 8 24.31 2.06 20.92
C ALA A 8 24.49 3.46 20.32
N ALA A 9 23.79 3.72 19.23
CA ALA A 9 23.27 5.05 18.91
C ALA A 9 21.94 4.85 18.19
N ILE A 10 21.00 4.25 18.93
CA ILE A 10 19.59 4.23 18.57
C ILE A 10 19.16 5.69 18.50
N LEU A 11 18.70 6.07 17.31
CA LEU A 11 18.05 7.33 16.97
C LEU A 11 16.92 7.60 17.96
N GLY A 12 17.24 8.35 19.01
CA GLY A 12 16.28 9.06 19.81
C GLY A 12 15.77 10.23 18.98
N GLY A 13 14.45 10.26 18.73
CA GLY A 13 13.81 11.44 18.17
C GLY A 13 12.91 11.21 16.95
N MET A 14 12.11 10.15 16.93
CA MET A 14 10.81 10.24 16.26
C MET A 14 9.75 9.65 17.18
N MET A 15 8.88 10.56 17.59
CA MET A 15 7.81 10.37 18.55
C MET A 15 6.92 9.21 18.10
N THR A 16 6.80 8.23 18.98
CA THR A 16 5.58 7.50 19.35
C THR A 16 4.27 7.93 18.66
N LEU A 17 4.16 7.67 17.36
CA LEU A 17 2.97 7.05 16.77
C LEU A 17 3.21 5.55 16.71
N THR A 18 3.62 4.97 17.84
CA THR A 18 3.40 3.56 18.14
C THR A 18 1.89 3.38 18.30
N GLY A 19 1.18 3.32 17.16
CA GLY A 19 0.01 2.47 17.04
C GLY A 19 0.50 1.02 17.11
N CYS A 20 0.93 0.58 18.30
CA CYS A 20 1.13 -0.83 18.59
C CYS A 20 -0.22 -1.53 18.39
N GLY A 21 -0.30 -2.40 17.40
CA GLY A 21 -1.31 -3.45 17.35
C GLY A 21 -2.72 -3.00 17.01
N GLN A 22 -2.92 -2.26 15.93
CA GLN A 22 -4.13 -2.49 15.14
C GLN A 22 -3.70 -3.44 14.03
N GLY A 23 -4.10 -4.71 14.12
CA GLY A 23 -3.79 -5.72 13.11
C GLY A 23 -3.92 -5.12 11.73
N LYS A 24 -2.92 -5.32 10.87
CA LYS A 24 -2.86 -4.79 9.50
C LYS A 24 -4.22 -5.10 8.87
N VAL A 25 -5.09 -4.09 8.74
CA VAL A 25 -6.43 -4.31 8.20
C VAL A 25 -6.20 -4.40 6.70
N GLU A 26 -6.16 -5.62 6.16
CA GLU A 26 -5.96 -5.85 4.73
C GLU A 26 -7.31 -5.90 4.03
N GLY A 27 -7.35 -5.55 2.75
CA GLY A 27 -8.57 -5.56 1.94
C GLY A 27 -9.21 -6.95 1.89
N LYS A 28 -8.40 -8.01 1.96
CA LYS A 28 -8.86 -9.41 2.02
C LYS A 28 -9.65 -9.75 3.31
N ASP A 29 -9.43 -9.00 4.39
CA ASP A 29 -10.06 -9.23 5.70
C ASP A 29 -11.34 -8.39 5.88
N ILE A 30 -11.68 -7.55 4.90
CA ILE A 30 -12.92 -6.77 4.90
C ILE A 30 -14.11 -7.67 4.59
N SER A 31 -15.22 -7.45 5.30
CA SER A 31 -16.52 -8.06 5.03
C SER A 31 -17.62 -6.98 5.07
N ALA A 32 -18.83 -7.34 4.67
CA ALA A 32 -20.02 -6.47 4.79
C ALA A 32 -20.29 -5.97 6.22
N SER A 33 -19.77 -6.65 7.25
CA SER A 33 -19.91 -6.26 8.67
C SER A 33 -18.83 -5.30 9.17
N SER A 34 -17.79 -5.04 8.37
CA SER A 34 -16.67 -4.18 8.76
C SER A 34 -17.12 -2.73 9.00
N SER A 35 -16.50 -2.10 10.00
CA SER A 35 -16.75 -0.69 10.30
C SER A 35 -16.23 0.22 9.17
N ALA A 36 -16.83 1.40 9.02
CA ALA A 36 -16.37 2.38 8.04
C ALA A 36 -14.89 2.75 8.22
N GLY A 37 -14.43 2.84 9.47
CA GLY A 37 -13.02 3.09 9.79
C GLY A 37 -12.08 1.95 9.37
N ASN A 38 -12.48 0.69 9.55
CA ASN A 38 -11.68 -0.46 9.10
C ASN A 38 -11.63 -0.53 7.58
N ILE A 39 -12.75 -0.30 6.90
CA ILE A 39 -12.81 -0.20 5.44
C ILE A 39 -11.86 0.89 4.93
N GLY A 40 -11.88 2.08 5.54
CA GLY A 40 -11.01 3.18 5.15
C GLY A 40 -9.53 2.87 5.36
N LYS A 41 -9.18 2.25 6.49
CA LYS A 41 -7.81 1.82 6.79
C LYS A 41 -7.33 0.76 5.80
N ALA A 42 -8.17 -0.23 5.47
CA ALA A 42 -7.82 -1.26 4.50
C ALA A 42 -7.60 -0.68 3.11
N TYR A 43 -8.48 0.22 2.67
CA TYR A 43 -8.33 0.87 1.37
C TYR A 43 -7.00 1.64 1.30
N VAL A 44 -6.71 2.46 2.31
CA VAL A 44 -5.44 3.20 2.35
C VAL A 44 -4.25 2.26 2.44
N ALA A 45 -4.34 1.17 3.18
CA ALA A 45 -3.27 0.17 3.27
C ALA A 45 -2.96 -0.44 1.90
N GLU A 46 -3.97 -0.80 1.09
CA GLU A 46 -3.72 -1.36 -0.25
C GLU A 46 -3.17 -0.32 -1.24
N ILE A 47 -3.66 0.93 -1.20
CA ILE A 47 -3.08 2.00 -2.03
C ILE A 47 -1.63 2.31 -1.60
N THR A 48 -1.36 2.27 -0.29
CA THR A 48 0.00 2.46 0.24
C THR A 48 0.91 1.31 -0.21
N ARG A 49 0.43 0.06 -0.18
CA ARG A 49 1.19 -1.12 -0.65
C ARG A 49 1.61 -0.95 -2.11
N ILE A 50 0.72 -0.46 -2.97
CA ILE A 50 1.03 -0.18 -4.39
C ILE A 50 2.10 0.91 -4.51
N ALA A 51 1.95 2.02 -3.78
CA ALA A 51 2.91 3.11 -3.79
C ALA A 51 4.30 2.64 -3.32
N ASP A 52 4.35 1.92 -2.19
CA ASP A 52 5.58 1.36 -1.63
C ASP A 52 6.25 0.39 -2.63
N ALA A 53 5.47 -0.48 -3.27
CA ALA A 53 5.99 -1.42 -4.27
C ALA A 53 6.67 -0.68 -5.43
N LEU A 54 5.99 0.32 -6.00
CA LEU A 54 6.51 1.10 -7.14
C LEU A 54 7.77 1.91 -6.78
N GLU A 55 7.84 2.47 -5.57
CA GLU A 55 9.00 3.24 -5.12
C GLU A 55 10.28 2.40 -4.93
N THR A 56 10.13 1.07 -4.80
CA THR A 56 11.27 0.16 -4.62
C THR A 56 11.83 -0.42 -5.92
N VAL A 57 11.20 -0.13 -7.06
CA VAL A 57 11.61 -0.66 -8.37
C VAL A 57 12.86 0.05 -8.88
N ASN A 58 13.95 -0.71 -9.01
CA ASN A 58 15.25 -0.23 -9.49
C ASN A 58 15.88 -1.17 -10.53
N ASP A 59 15.33 -2.38 -10.69
CA ASP A 59 15.80 -3.42 -11.60
C ASP A 59 14.67 -4.41 -11.91
N GLU A 60 14.96 -5.39 -12.77
CA GLU A 60 13.98 -6.41 -13.17
C GLU A 60 13.47 -7.25 -11.97
N ALA A 61 14.34 -7.60 -11.02
CA ALA A 61 13.95 -8.42 -9.88
C ALA A 61 12.96 -7.69 -8.96
N SER A 62 13.23 -6.42 -8.68
CA SER A 62 12.34 -5.53 -7.91
C SER A 62 11.07 -5.18 -8.69
N ALA A 63 11.11 -5.07 -10.02
CA ALA A 63 9.92 -4.91 -10.86
C ALA A 63 8.97 -6.12 -10.75
N ARG A 64 9.51 -7.34 -10.82
CA ARG A 64 8.73 -8.58 -10.61
C ARG A 64 8.16 -8.68 -9.20
N ALA A 65 8.94 -8.29 -8.19
CA ALA A 65 8.46 -8.24 -6.80
C ALA A 65 7.35 -7.19 -6.62
N ALA A 66 7.49 -6.02 -7.23
CA ALA A 66 6.47 -4.98 -7.19
C ALA A 66 5.17 -5.44 -7.85
N ALA A 67 5.23 -6.15 -8.99
CA ALA A 67 4.05 -6.74 -9.62
C ALA A 67 3.29 -7.70 -8.68
N ALA A 68 4.01 -8.52 -7.90
CA ALA A 68 3.39 -9.41 -6.93
C ALA A 68 2.68 -8.65 -5.80
N GLU A 69 3.29 -7.59 -5.24
CA GLU A 69 2.64 -6.75 -4.21
C GLU A 69 1.45 -5.96 -4.77
N ILE A 70 1.56 -5.45 -6.00
CA ILE A 70 0.45 -4.78 -6.71
C ILE A 70 -0.72 -5.76 -6.90
N ARG A 71 -0.43 -7.01 -7.26
CA ARG A 71 -1.47 -8.04 -7.39
C ARG A 71 -2.19 -8.30 -6.07
N ILE A 72 -1.43 -8.44 -4.97
CA ILE A 72 -2.00 -8.64 -3.63
C ILE A 72 -2.90 -7.44 -3.24
N ALA A 73 -2.43 -6.22 -3.49
CA ALA A 73 -3.23 -5.02 -3.24
C ALA A 73 -4.52 -5.01 -4.08
N ALA A 74 -4.41 -5.33 -5.36
CA ALA A 74 -5.54 -5.37 -6.29
C ALA A 74 -6.59 -6.42 -5.86
N ASP A 75 -6.16 -7.59 -5.40
CA ASP A 75 -7.07 -8.60 -4.83
C ASP A 75 -7.76 -8.10 -3.55
N GLY A 76 -7.02 -7.42 -2.67
CA GLY A 76 -7.58 -6.78 -1.48
C GLY A 76 -8.66 -5.77 -1.84
N LEU A 77 -8.38 -4.87 -2.79
CA LEU A 77 -9.32 -3.87 -3.28
C LEU A 77 -10.55 -4.51 -3.94
N LYS A 78 -10.37 -5.56 -4.75
CA LYS A 78 -11.47 -6.31 -5.38
C LYS A 78 -12.36 -7.01 -4.35
N ASN A 79 -11.77 -7.59 -3.30
CA ASN A 79 -12.54 -8.17 -2.20
C ASN A 79 -13.39 -7.10 -1.50
N MET A 80 -12.80 -5.94 -1.23
CA MET A 80 -13.53 -4.82 -0.66
C MET A 80 -14.69 -4.35 -1.55
N GLU A 81 -14.48 -4.23 -2.86
CA GLU A 81 -15.54 -3.86 -3.80
C GLU A 81 -16.71 -4.84 -3.75
N LYS A 82 -16.40 -6.14 -3.75
CA LYS A 82 -17.38 -7.23 -3.66
C LYS A 82 -18.18 -7.16 -2.36
N GLU A 83 -17.51 -7.00 -1.23
CA GLU A 83 -18.15 -6.97 0.09
C GLU A 83 -18.96 -5.70 0.34
N LEU A 84 -18.59 -4.60 -0.31
CA LEU A 84 -19.29 -3.31 -0.19
C LEU A 84 -20.40 -3.13 -1.24
N GLY A 85 -20.58 -4.09 -2.16
CA GLY A 85 -21.64 -4.07 -3.16
C GLY A 85 -21.51 -2.94 -4.20
N GLY A 86 -20.29 -2.47 -4.46
CA GLY A 86 -19.96 -1.53 -5.55
C GLY A 86 -20.51 -0.10 -5.46
N LYS A 87 -21.44 0.20 -4.54
CA LYS A 87 -22.02 1.55 -4.39
C LYS A 87 -21.89 2.06 -2.95
N VAL A 88 -20.87 2.89 -2.73
CA VAL A 88 -20.70 3.65 -1.48
C VAL A 88 -21.44 4.98 -1.63
N SER A 89 -22.41 5.26 -0.76
CA SER A 89 -23.09 6.56 -0.74
C SER A 89 -22.11 7.68 -0.36
N GLY A 90 -22.38 8.93 -0.77
CA GLY A 90 -21.49 10.06 -0.45
C GLY A 90 -21.23 10.24 1.06
N LEU A 91 -22.25 10.05 1.89
CA LEU A 91 -22.11 10.08 3.35
C LEU A 91 -21.24 8.93 3.87
N LYS A 92 -21.39 7.73 3.32
CA LYS A 92 -20.58 6.56 3.68
C LYS A 92 -19.13 6.73 3.22
N ALA A 93 -18.90 7.32 2.04
CA ALA A 93 -17.57 7.64 1.54
C ALA A 93 -16.87 8.65 2.47
N MET A 94 -17.59 9.68 2.93
CA MET A 94 -17.07 10.65 3.90
C MET A 94 -16.73 9.97 5.24
N GLN A 95 -17.53 9.02 5.71
CA GLN A 95 -17.23 8.25 6.92
C GLN A 95 -16.02 7.30 6.76
N ILE A 96 -15.82 6.75 5.57
CA ILE A 96 -14.72 5.81 5.26
C ILE A 96 -13.40 6.57 5.11
N PHE A 97 -13.41 7.63 4.31
CA PHE A 97 -12.19 8.32 3.89
C PHE A 97 -11.92 9.61 4.67
N GLY A 98 -12.91 10.17 5.38
CA GLY A 98 -12.75 11.48 6.04
C GLY A 98 -11.56 11.54 6.99
N SER A 99 -11.36 10.51 7.82
CA SER A 99 -10.22 10.42 8.74
C SER A 99 -8.93 9.91 8.10
N ASN A 100 -9.00 9.39 6.87
CA ASN A 100 -7.90 8.74 6.16
C ASN A 100 -7.46 9.55 4.92
N TYR A 101 -8.07 10.71 4.69
CA TYR A 101 -7.94 11.46 3.44
C TYR A 101 -6.51 11.92 3.18
N GLU A 102 -5.82 12.42 4.21
CA GLU A 102 -4.42 12.86 4.08
C GLU A 102 -3.49 11.71 3.67
N ALA A 103 -3.64 10.55 4.31
CA ALA A 103 -2.86 9.35 4.00
C ALA A 103 -3.18 8.80 2.60
N LEU A 104 -4.46 8.83 2.21
CA LEU A 104 -4.88 8.46 0.86
C LEU A 104 -4.27 9.40 -0.19
N ALA A 105 -4.40 10.72 0.00
CA ALA A 105 -3.87 11.72 -0.91
C ALA A 105 -2.34 11.63 -1.03
N SER A 106 -1.64 11.42 0.09
CA SER A 106 -0.20 11.19 0.10
C SER A 106 0.20 9.96 -0.71
N SER A 107 -0.50 8.83 -0.52
CA SER A 107 -0.22 7.58 -1.25
C SER A 107 -0.50 7.71 -2.74
N GLN A 108 -1.56 8.42 -3.12
CA GLN A 108 -1.87 8.71 -4.54
C GLN A 108 -0.79 9.59 -5.19
N LEU A 109 -0.31 10.61 -4.49
CA LEU A 109 0.78 11.46 -4.98
C LEU A 109 2.07 10.65 -5.17
N ARG A 110 2.43 9.83 -4.18
CA ARG A 110 3.60 8.94 -4.23
C ARG A 110 3.54 7.99 -5.42
N MET A 111 2.40 7.33 -5.61
CA MET A 111 2.18 6.45 -6.77
C MET A 111 2.34 7.20 -8.09
N MET A 112 1.75 8.40 -8.23
CA MET A 112 1.89 9.21 -9.44
C MET A 112 3.36 9.60 -9.69
N THR A 113 4.08 10.01 -8.66
CA THR A 113 5.51 10.32 -8.77
C THR A 113 6.34 9.11 -9.16
N ALA A 114 6.12 7.95 -8.52
CA ALA A 114 6.85 6.73 -8.83
C ALA A 114 6.60 6.27 -10.28
N LEU A 115 5.34 6.26 -10.72
CA LEU A 115 4.97 5.93 -12.10
C LEU A 115 5.59 6.88 -13.12
N THR A 116 5.55 8.20 -12.85
CA THR A 116 6.15 9.20 -13.75
C THR A 116 7.66 9.00 -13.86
N THR A 117 8.33 8.73 -12.72
CA THR A 117 9.76 8.47 -12.67
C THR A 117 10.12 7.19 -13.43
N LEU A 118 9.42 6.08 -13.16
CA LEU A 118 9.64 4.81 -13.85
C LEU A 118 9.41 4.94 -15.35
N GLN A 119 8.33 5.59 -15.78
CA GLN A 119 8.06 5.80 -17.19
C GLN A 119 9.14 6.65 -17.88
N ALA A 120 9.68 7.66 -17.19
CA ALA A 120 10.68 8.55 -17.75
C ALA A 120 12.09 7.94 -17.78
N GLN A 121 12.44 7.11 -16.80
CA GLN A 121 13.82 6.63 -16.60
C GLN A 121 14.00 5.14 -16.91
N HIS A 122 12.96 4.34 -16.69
CA HIS A 122 12.98 2.88 -16.75
C HIS A 122 11.70 2.31 -17.41
N PRO A 123 11.36 2.71 -18.65
CA PRO A 123 10.16 2.23 -19.33
C PRO A 123 10.12 0.70 -19.46
N GLU A 124 11.28 0.03 -19.54
CA GLU A 124 11.40 -1.43 -19.56
C GLU A 124 10.92 -2.09 -18.26
N LEU A 125 11.12 -1.44 -17.10
CA LEU A 125 10.66 -1.97 -15.82
C LEU A 125 9.14 -1.83 -15.68
N MET A 126 8.56 -0.79 -16.27
CA MET A 126 7.10 -0.63 -16.35
C MET A 126 6.44 -1.73 -17.19
N GLU A 127 7.08 -2.12 -18.30
CA GLU A 127 6.61 -3.23 -19.14
C GLU A 127 6.62 -4.54 -18.36
N ILE A 128 7.72 -4.84 -17.66
CA ILE A 128 7.82 -6.02 -16.78
C ILE A 128 6.73 -6.01 -15.71
N ILE A 129 6.50 -4.87 -15.04
CA ILE A 129 5.43 -4.77 -14.03
C ILE A 129 4.07 -5.09 -14.65
N SER A 130 3.77 -4.56 -15.83
CA SER A 130 2.50 -4.80 -16.53
C SER A 130 2.33 -6.27 -16.88
N GLU A 131 3.30 -6.86 -17.58
CA GLU A 131 3.27 -8.26 -18.00
C GLU A 131 3.12 -9.22 -16.82
N GLU A 132 3.87 -8.97 -15.75
CA GLU A 132 3.84 -9.80 -14.56
C GLU A 132 2.55 -9.65 -13.77
N THR A 133 1.98 -8.45 -13.72
CA THR A 133 0.67 -8.22 -13.08
C THR A 133 -0.43 -8.94 -13.85
N ASP A 134 -0.40 -8.89 -15.19
CA ASP A 134 -1.35 -9.60 -16.06
C ASP A 134 -1.21 -11.12 -15.90
N ARG A 135 0.02 -11.64 -15.92
CA ARG A 135 0.30 -13.07 -15.71
C ARG A 135 -0.17 -13.58 -14.35
N LEU A 136 -0.06 -12.77 -13.31
CA LEU A 136 -0.56 -13.11 -11.96
C LEU A 136 -2.09 -12.91 -11.83
N GLY A 137 -2.71 -12.21 -12.78
CA GLY A 137 -4.13 -11.93 -12.86
C GLY A 137 -4.98 -13.02 -13.53
N GLU A 138 -4.35 -13.84 -14.38
CA GLU A 138 -4.91 -15.07 -15.00
C GLU A 138 -5.00 -16.24 -14.02
#